data_AF-A0A1W1DZZ3-F1
#
_entry.id   AF-A0A1W1DZZ3-F1
#
_cell.length_a   1.000
_cell.length_b   1.000
_cell.length_c   1.000
_cell.angle_alpha   90.00
_cell.angle_beta   90.00
_cell.angle_gamma   90.00
#
_symmetry.space_group_name_H-M   'P 1'
#
loop_
_entity.id
_entity.type
_entity.pdbx_description
1 polymer ?
#
loop_
_entity_poly.entity_id
_entity_poly.type
_entity_poly.pdbx_seq_one_letter_code
_entity_poly.pdbx_strand_id
1 'polypeptide(L)' 'MSTGQWLLVTLTAGVGGSLLSVGSAAGVALMGQSKGLYTFVSHLKWTPVIALGYGASIYAHILINGV' A
#
# COMPACT_ATOMS: atom_id res chain seq x y z
N MET A 1 -10.34 17.85 -12.12
CA MET A 1 -10.52 16.63 -11.29
C MET A 1 -11.39 16.98 -10.12
N SER A 2 -12.35 16.14 -9.73
CA SER A 2 -13.09 16.36 -8.48
C SER A 2 -12.20 16.11 -7.27
N THR A 3 -12.52 16.70 -6.12
CA THR A 3 -11.79 16.46 -4.87
C THR A 3 -11.76 14.96 -4.51
N GLY A 4 -12.87 14.25 -4.71
CA GLY A 4 -12.96 12.79 -4.47
C GLY A 4 -11.98 11.98 -5.32
N GLN A 5 -11.85 12.33 -6.60
CA GLN A 5 -10.87 11.69 -7.50
C GLN A 5 -9.42 12.01 -7.11
N TRP A 6 -9.14 13.25 -6.67
CA TRP A 6 -7.81 13.60 -6.19
C TRP A 6 -7.43 12.81 -4.94
N LEU A 7 -8.35 12.70 -3.98
CA LEU A 7 -8.17 11.89 -2.78
C LEU A 7 -8.00 10.39 -3.10
N LEU A 8 -8.72 9.87 -4.09
CA LEU A 8 -8.55 8.50 -4.56
C LEU A 8 -7.15 8.28 -5.16
N VAL A 9 -6.65 9.25 -5.95
CA VAL A 9 -5.31 9.17 -6.53
C VAL A 9 -4.23 9.22 -5.44
N THR A 10 -4.34 10.14 -4.48
CA THR A 10 -3.35 10.22 -3.39
C THR A 10 -3.39 8.98 -2.49
N LEU A 11 -4.58 8.44 -2.23
CA LEU A 11 -4.75 7.18 -1.49
C LEU A 11 -4.09 6.01 -2.23
N THR A 12 -4.40 5.83 -3.52
CA THR A 12 -3.87 4.72 -4.32
C THR A 12 -2.36 4.83 -4.53
N ALA A 13 -1.83 6.04 -4.73
CA ALA A 13 -0.38 6.28 -4.78
C ALA A 13 0.30 5.97 -3.43
N GLY A 14 -0.29 6.41 -2.32
CA GLY A 14 0.25 6.19 -0.97
C GLY A 14 0.22 4.72 -0.55
N VAL A 15 -0.95 4.09 -0.61
CA VAL A 15 -1.14 2.68 -0.20
C VAL A 15 -0.45 1.73 -1.19
N GLY A 16 -0.49 2.05 -2.49
CA GLY A 16 0.11 1.24 -3.56
C GLY A 16 1.62 1.04 -3.40
N GLY A 17 2.34 2.01 -2.82
CA GLY A 17 3.77 1.87 -2.51
C GLY A 17 4.10 0.68 -1.58
N SER A 18 3.12 0.22 -0.80
CA SER A 18 3.29 -0.92 0.11
C SER A 18 3.25 -2.28 -0.59
N LEU A 19 2.82 -2.39 -1.86
CA LEU A 19 2.64 -3.67 -2.56
C LEU A 19 3.94 -4.45 -2.79
N LEU A 20 5.07 -3.73 -2.92
CA LEU A 20 6.38 -4.31 -3.23
C LEU A 20 7.41 -4.13 -2.09
N SER A 21 7.04 -3.57 -0.93
CA SER A 21 7.95 -3.17 0.16
C SER A 21 8.98 -2.09 -0.20
N VAL A 22 9.67 -2.23 -1.33
CA VAL A 22 10.65 -1.27 -1.88
C VAL A 22 9.96 0.01 -2.37
N GLY A 23 8.67 -0.08 -2.73
CA GLY A 23 7.86 1.07 -3.12
C GLY A 23 7.53 2.04 -1.98
N SER A 24 7.97 1.77 -0.74
CA SER A 24 7.73 2.59 0.43
C SER A 24 8.97 2.73 1.31
N ALA A 25 9.31 3.96 1.70
CA ALA A 25 10.46 4.25 2.57
C ALA A 25 10.38 3.49 3.90
N ALA A 26 9.18 3.32 4.47
CA ALA A 26 8.97 2.55 5.68
C ALA A 26 9.30 1.05 5.48
N GLY A 27 8.95 0.49 4.33
CA GLY A 27 9.27 -0.90 3.98
C GLY A 27 10.76 -1.13 3.83
N VAL A 28 11.47 -0.21 3.14
CA VAL A 28 12.93 -0.25 3.00
C VAL A 28 13.63 -0.12 4.36
N ALA A 29 13.18 0.81 5.21
CA ALA A 29 13.72 0.97 6.55
C ALA A 29 13.52 -0.28 7.41
N LEU A 30 12.32 -0.88 7.40
CA LEU A 30 12.01 -2.11 8.12
C LEU A 30 12.89 -3.26 7.63
N MET A 31 13.03 -3.45 6.32
CA MET A 31 13.89 -4.49 5.75
C MET A 31 15.34 -4.31 6.20
N GLY A 32 15.86 -3.07 6.18
CA GLY A 32 17.21 -2.74 6.65
C GLY A 32 17.43 -3.00 8.16
N GLN A 33 16.42 -2.71 8.99
CA GLN A 33 16.49 -2.94 10.44
C GLN A 33 16.28 -4.40 10.85
N SER A 34 15.56 -5.18 10.04
CA SER A 34 15.14 -6.55 10.38
C SER A 34 16.25 -7.62 10.33
N LYS A 35 17.50 -7.26 9.98
CA LYS A 35 18.66 -8.17 9.92
C LYS A 35 18.39 -9.50 9.17
N GLY A 36 17.58 -9.46 8.10
CA GLY A 36 17.25 -10.63 7.28
C GLY A 36 16.00 -11.41 7.72
N LEU A 37 15.33 -11.03 8.82
CA LEU A 37 14.04 -11.58 9.20
C LEU A 37 12.92 -11.13 8.25
N TYR A 38 13.04 -9.92 7.70
CA TYR A 38 12.10 -9.35 6.74
C TYR A 38 12.83 -8.89 5.48
N THR A 39 12.63 -9.62 4.39
CA THR A 39 13.23 -9.37 3.07
C THR A 39 12.18 -9.12 2.00
N PHE A 40 12.59 -8.61 0.85
CA PHE A 40 11.70 -8.41 -0.30
C PHE A 40 10.95 -9.70 -0.70
N VAL A 41 11.64 -10.84 -0.76
CA VAL A 41 11.00 -12.12 -1.11
C VAL A 41 10.02 -12.58 -0.03
N SER A 42 10.35 -12.35 1.25
CA SER A 42 9.41 -12.65 2.34
C SER A 42 8.16 -11.76 2.26
N HIS A 43 8.31 -10.50 1.84
CA HIS A 43 7.22 -9.57 1.63
C HIS A 43 6.31 -9.99 0.47
N LEU A 44 6.90 -10.49 -0.63
CA LEU A 44 6.14 -11.00 -1.78
C LEU A 44 5.17 -12.13 -1.41
N LYS A 45 5.50 -12.95 -0.41
CA LYS A 45 4.57 -13.97 0.12
C LYS A 45 3.29 -13.36 0.70
N TRP A 46 3.39 -12.13 1.22
CA TRP A 46 2.27 -11.40 1.82
C TRP A 46 1.60 -10.43 0.84
N THR A 47 2.15 -10.24 -0.37
CA THR A 47 1.55 -9.37 -1.40
C THR A 47 0.07 -9.66 -1.65
N PRO A 48 -0.47 -10.90 -1.65
CA PRO A 48 -1.91 -11.12 -1.80
C PRO A 48 -2.73 -10.47 -0.68
N VAL A 49 -2.28 -10.57 0.57
CA VAL A 49 -2.96 -9.96 1.73
C VAL A 49 -2.85 -8.44 1.68
N ILE A 50 -1.69 -7.92 1.27
CA ILE A 50 -1.47 -6.47 1.12
C ILE A 50 -2.32 -5.91 -0.03
N ALA A 51 -2.45 -6.65 -1.13
CA ALA A 51 -3.31 -6.31 -2.26
C ALA A 51 -4.79 -6.29 -1.87
N LEU A 52 -5.23 -7.22 -0.99
CA LEU A 52 -6.56 -7.15 -0.39
C LEU A 52 -6.74 -5.88 0.44
N GLY A 53 -5.74 -5.49 1.24
CA GLY A 53 -5.75 -4.22 1.97
C GLY A 53 -5.82 -2.99 1.06
N TYR A 54 -5.10 -3.02 -0.07
CA TYR A 54 -5.16 -1.98 -1.10
C TYR A 54 -6.58 -1.88 -1.69
N GLY A 55 -7.19 -2.99 -2.09
CA GLY A 55 -8.57 -3.01 -2.58
C GLY A 55 -9.58 -2.56 -1.53
N ALA A 56 -9.42 -2.98 -0.28
CA ALA A 56 -10.24 -2.55 0.85
C ALA A 56 -10.15 -1.04 1.08
N SER A 57 -8.96 -0.44 0.93
CA SER A 57 -8.76 1.01 1.07
C SER A 57 -9.54 1.81 0.01
N ILE A 58 -9.52 1.33 -1.24
CA ILE A 58 -10.29 1.94 -2.34
C ILE A 58 -11.80 1.80 -2.06
N TYR A 59 -12.23 0.62 -1.64
CA TYR A 59 -13.63 0.38 -1.33
C TYR A 59 -14.13 1.29 -0.19
N ALA A 60 -13.34 1.41 0.89
CA ALA A 60 -13.64 2.32 1.98
C ALA A 60 -13.70 3.80 1.52
N HIS A 61 -12.79 4.21 0.64
CA HIS A 61 -12.81 5.55 0.06
C HIS A 61 -14.11 5.83 -0.70
N ILE A 62 -14.56 4.89 -1.54
CA ILE A 62 -15.80 5.00 -2.30
C ILE A 62 -17.02 5.06 -1.36
N LEU A 63 -17.02 4.28 -0.28
CA LEU A 63 -18.09 4.32 0.72
C LEU A 63 -18.20 5.67 1.44
N ILE A 64 -17.07 6.32 1.73
CA ILE A 64 -17.05 7.57 2.51
C ILE A 64 -17.21 8.80 1.61
N ASN A 65 -16.54 8.82 0.47
CA ASN A 65 -16.41 10.02 -0.38
C ASN A 65 -17.17 9.91 -1.71
N GLY A 66 -17.74 8.74 -2.04
CA GLY A 66 -18.26 8.48 -3.37
C GLY A 66 -17.15 8.30 -4.42
N VAL A 67 -17.55 8.30 -5.69
CA VAL A 67 -16.64 8.19 -6.86
C VAL A 67 -16.13 9.57 -7.27
#